data_AF-A0A7Y3V1V9-F1
#
_entry.id   AF-A0A7Y3V1V9-F1
#
_cell.length_a   1.000
_cell.length_b   1.000
_cell.length_c   1.000
_cell.angle_alpha   90.00
_cell.angle_beta   90.00
_cell.angle_gamma   90.00
#
_symmetry.space_group_name_H-M   'P 1'
#
loop_
_entity.id
_entity.type
_entity.pdbx_description
1 polymer ?
#
loop_
_entity_poly.entity_id
_entity_poly.type
_entity_poly.pdbx_seq_one_letter_code
_entity_poly.pdbx_strand_id
1 'polypeptide(L)'
;MTLNNLEIDTLVVGAGQAGVAMSEHLSKLGVPHLVLERNRIAEAWRTGRWDSLVANGPVWHDRFPGLEFNLDADAFAGKDQVADYFEQYVRKYNLPVRTGIEVKRVVRNSDRPGFTIETNEGVIRANRVVAATGPFQKPVIPAIAPKDSNLHQIHSAAYFNPEQLPEGAVLVVGAGSSGVQIAEELMRAGRQVYLSVGAHDRPPRAYRNRDFCWWLGVLGEWDAEIAKPGREHVTIAVSGARGGHTVDFRALAHQGMTLVGLTQSFENGVAHFQDNLVENINRGDENYLALLDAADAYIECNGLDLPEEPEARTRLADPACMSNPLQQLDLAKAGVSSIIWATGYGVDFSWLQVDTFDANGKPQHQRGVAREPGVYFLGLPWLSRRGSSFIWGVWHDAKHVAGHIATQRTYLAYRDREQREADEQQTNMISNVSTLGAH
;
A
#
# COMPACT_ATOMS: atom_id res chain seq x y z
N MET A 1 10.21 18.22 -24.85
CA MET A 1 11.63 18.22 -24.42
C MET A 1 12.04 16.78 -24.14
N THR A 2 12.93 16.23 -24.96
CA THR A 2 13.62 14.96 -24.72
C THR A 2 14.36 15.00 -23.37
N LEU A 3 14.31 13.91 -22.60
CA LEU A 3 14.92 13.83 -21.26
C LEU A 3 16.45 13.74 -21.28
N ASN A 4 17.05 13.60 -22.46
CA ASN A 4 18.49 13.48 -22.63
C ASN A 4 19.26 14.63 -21.97
N ASN A 5 20.15 14.26 -21.04
CA ASN A 5 21.00 15.16 -20.26
C ASN A 5 20.23 16.13 -19.35
N LEU A 6 18.97 15.83 -19.01
CA LEU A 6 18.31 16.56 -17.93
C LEU A 6 19.07 16.33 -16.63
N GLU A 7 19.44 17.41 -15.96
CA GLU A 7 20.00 17.38 -14.61
C GLU A 7 18.95 17.92 -13.64
N ILE A 8 18.64 17.13 -12.62
CA ILE A 8 17.65 17.49 -11.60
C ILE A 8 18.24 17.22 -10.21
N ASP A 9 17.74 17.92 -9.19
CA ASP A 9 18.22 17.63 -7.86
C ASP A 9 17.67 16.31 -7.33
N THR A 10 16.34 16.14 -7.36
CA THR A 10 15.68 14.93 -6.84
C THR A 10 14.81 14.29 -7.91
N LEU A 11 15.05 13.02 -8.21
CA LEU A 11 14.17 12.21 -9.03
C LEU A 11 13.27 11.36 -8.15
N VAL A 12 11.96 11.40 -8.36
CA VAL A 12 10.99 10.51 -7.73
C VAL A 12 10.54 9.47 -8.76
N VAL A 13 10.67 8.19 -8.43
CA VAL A 13 10.31 7.07 -9.31
C VAL A 13 8.99 6.46 -8.84
N GLY A 14 7.94 6.60 -9.66
CA GLY A 14 6.56 6.22 -9.41
C GLY A 14 5.67 7.42 -9.09
N ALA A 15 4.49 7.51 -9.72
CA ALA A 15 3.45 8.50 -9.43
C ALA A 15 2.15 7.87 -8.91
N GLY A 16 2.28 6.83 -8.09
CA GLY A 16 1.23 6.44 -7.14
C GLY A 16 1.12 7.43 -5.97
N GLN A 17 0.33 7.09 -4.96
CA GLN A 17 0.14 7.91 -3.75
C GLN A 17 1.47 8.40 -3.14
N ALA A 18 2.47 7.52 -3.03
CA ALA A 18 3.77 7.86 -2.43
C ALA A 18 4.52 8.95 -3.21
N GLY A 19 4.53 8.85 -4.54
CA GLY A 19 5.20 9.81 -5.41
C GLY A 19 4.51 11.16 -5.44
N VAL A 20 3.17 11.16 -5.45
CA VAL A 20 2.36 12.39 -5.39
C VAL A 20 2.59 13.12 -4.06
N ALA A 21 2.55 12.40 -2.93
CA ALA A 21 2.86 12.98 -1.62
C ALA A 21 4.27 13.58 -1.56
N MET A 22 5.26 12.83 -2.09
CA MET A 22 6.64 13.30 -2.12
C MET A 22 6.80 14.58 -2.92
N SER A 23 6.19 14.63 -4.10
CA SER A 23 6.25 15.78 -4.99
C SER A 23 5.60 17.02 -4.39
N GLU A 24 4.47 16.88 -3.70
CA GLU A 24 3.85 17.99 -2.97
C GLU A 24 4.79 18.57 -1.91
N HIS A 25 5.40 17.72 -1.08
CA HIS A 25 6.31 18.18 -0.03
C HIS A 25 7.60 18.79 -0.56
N LEU A 26 8.20 18.20 -1.60
CA LEU A 26 9.36 18.79 -2.27
C LEU A 26 9.03 20.15 -2.88
N SER A 27 7.85 20.29 -3.50
CA SER A 27 7.37 21.58 -4.04
C SER A 27 7.26 22.64 -2.96
N LYS A 28 6.63 22.31 -1.81
CA LYS A 28 6.50 23.22 -0.66
C LYS A 28 7.84 23.67 -0.08
N LEU A 29 8.87 22.83 -0.17
CA LEU A 29 10.22 23.12 0.31
C LEU A 29 11.12 23.76 -0.76
N GLY A 30 10.60 24.04 -1.96
CA GLY A 30 11.37 24.63 -3.05
C GLY A 30 12.49 23.72 -3.58
N VAL A 31 12.37 22.40 -3.41
CA VAL A 31 13.35 21.43 -3.92
C VAL A 31 13.04 21.11 -5.38
N PRO A 32 13.95 21.42 -6.34
CA PRO A 32 13.77 21.04 -7.74
C PRO A 32 13.67 19.53 -7.89
N HIS A 33 12.59 19.05 -8.50
CA HIS A 33 12.38 17.61 -8.65
C HIS A 33 11.57 17.28 -9.91
N LEU A 34 11.61 16.00 -10.27
CA LEU A 34 10.82 15.41 -11.34
C LEU A 34 10.24 14.10 -10.84
N VAL A 35 8.97 13.82 -11.13
CA VAL A 35 8.35 12.52 -10.88
C VAL A 35 8.19 11.79 -12.21
N LEU A 36 8.67 10.55 -12.28
CA LEU A 36 8.52 9.69 -13.45
C LEU A 36 7.59 8.53 -13.14
N GLU A 37 6.59 8.32 -13.99
CA GLU A 37 5.66 7.21 -13.92
C GLU A 37 5.66 6.47 -15.25
N ARG A 38 5.78 5.14 -15.20
CA ARG A 38 5.83 4.31 -16.40
C ARG A 38 4.49 4.27 -17.14
N ASN A 39 3.38 4.39 -16.41
CA ASN A 39 2.02 4.34 -16.94
C ASN A 39 1.31 5.69 -16.69
N ARG A 40 0.06 5.66 -16.18
CA ARG A 40 -0.67 6.84 -15.73
C ARG A 40 -0.45 7.09 -14.24
N ILE A 41 -0.78 8.30 -13.80
CA ILE A 41 -0.81 8.65 -12.37
C ILE A 41 -1.75 7.66 -11.66
N ALA A 42 -1.29 7.11 -10.53
CA ALA A 42 -2.04 6.13 -9.75
C ALA A 42 -2.52 4.89 -10.53
N GLU A 43 -1.80 4.47 -11.60
CA GLU A 43 -2.20 3.36 -12.49
C GLU A 43 -2.64 2.09 -11.76
N ALA A 44 -1.93 1.70 -10.71
CA ALA A 44 -2.20 0.46 -9.97
C ALA A 44 -3.61 0.42 -9.36
N TRP A 45 -4.23 1.58 -9.09
CA TRP A 45 -5.62 1.67 -8.67
C TRP A 45 -6.59 1.40 -9.83
N ARG A 46 -6.30 1.91 -11.02
CA ARG A 46 -7.20 1.78 -12.18
C ARG A 46 -7.29 0.36 -12.71
N THR A 47 -6.14 -0.30 -12.87
CA THR A 47 -6.02 -1.53 -13.66
C THR A 47 -5.50 -2.73 -12.88
N GLY A 48 -5.00 -2.54 -11.66
CA GLY A 48 -4.50 -3.63 -10.83
C GLY A 48 -5.50 -4.10 -9.77
N ARG A 49 -6.79 -3.79 -9.92
CA ARG A 49 -7.85 -3.97 -8.90
C ARG A 49 -9.16 -4.39 -9.56
N TRP A 50 -9.99 -5.12 -8.81
CA TRP A 50 -11.29 -5.57 -9.29
C TRP A 50 -12.33 -4.46 -9.34
N ASP A 51 -13.35 -4.67 -10.17
CA ASP A 51 -14.28 -3.61 -10.59
C ASP A 51 -15.06 -3.02 -9.41
N SER A 52 -15.43 -3.85 -8.43
CA SER A 52 -16.16 -3.43 -7.24
C SER A 52 -15.28 -2.90 -6.11
N LEU A 53 -13.95 -2.86 -6.27
CA LEU A 53 -13.06 -2.42 -5.20
C LEU A 53 -13.40 -0.98 -4.79
N VAL A 54 -13.60 -0.83 -3.49
CA VAL A 54 -13.58 0.44 -2.78
C VAL A 54 -12.45 0.45 -1.74
N ALA A 55 -12.04 1.64 -1.32
CA ALA A 55 -11.09 1.82 -0.24
C ALA A 55 -11.60 1.16 1.06
N ASN A 56 -10.66 0.77 1.93
CA ASN A 56 -11.01 0.18 3.22
C ASN A 56 -11.23 1.23 4.31
N GLY A 57 -10.66 2.43 4.18
CA GLY A 57 -10.95 3.55 5.07
C GLY A 57 -11.94 4.53 4.42
N PRO A 58 -12.71 5.25 5.23
CA PRO A 58 -13.63 6.29 4.74
C PRO A 58 -12.85 7.48 4.18
N VAL A 59 -13.48 8.23 3.27
CA VAL A 59 -12.82 9.34 2.56
C VAL A 59 -12.44 10.52 3.46
N TRP A 60 -13.04 10.68 4.65
CA TRP A 60 -12.56 11.67 5.61
C TRP A 60 -11.13 11.38 6.10
N HIS A 61 -10.75 10.10 6.14
CA HIS A 61 -9.46 9.59 6.59
C HIS A 61 -8.49 9.34 5.43
N ASP A 62 -8.93 8.60 4.41
CA ASP A 62 -8.09 8.08 3.32
C ASP A 62 -7.82 9.13 2.22
N ARG A 63 -7.31 10.29 2.63
CA ARG A 63 -7.00 11.43 1.75
C ARG A 63 -5.74 12.17 2.20
N PHE A 64 -5.13 12.92 1.28
CA PHE A 64 -4.11 13.90 1.62
C PHE A 64 -4.72 15.19 2.15
N PRO A 65 -4.01 15.90 3.04
CA PRO A 65 -4.34 17.29 3.37
C PRO A 65 -4.45 18.13 2.11
N GLY A 66 -5.48 18.98 2.04
CA GLY A 66 -5.62 19.97 0.98
C GLY A 66 -6.46 19.54 -0.22
N LEU A 67 -6.94 18.29 -0.31
CA LEU A 67 -7.98 17.91 -1.26
C LEU A 67 -8.94 16.90 -0.62
N GLU A 68 -10.24 17.18 -0.74
CA GLU A 68 -11.31 16.30 -0.28
C GLU A 68 -11.92 15.53 -1.47
N PHE A 69 -12.47 14.35 -1.20
CA PHE A 69 -13.30 13.65 -2.18
C PHE A 69 -14.66 14.34 -2.29
N ASN A 70 -15.26 14.31 -3.48
CA ASN A 70 -16.66 14.72 -3.67
C ASN A 70 -17.61 13.55 -3.34
N LEU A 71 -17.57 13.09 -2.09
CA LEU A 71 -18.34 11.97 -1.56
C LEU A 71 -18.77 12.31 -0.12
N ASP A 72 -19.76 11.59 0.40
CA ASP A 72 -20.07 11.64 1.83
C ASP A 72 -18.82 11.27 2.66
N ALA A 73 -18.64 11.92 3.81
CA ALA A 73 -17.41 11.81 4.61
C ALA A 73 -17.12 10.35 5.02
N ASP A 74 -18.16 9.58 5.31
CA ASP A 74 -18.06 8.18 5.75
C ASP A 74 -18.12 7.18 4.58
N ALA A 75 -18.22 7.66 3.35
CA ALA A 75 -18.20 6.81 2.17
C ALA A 75 -16.82 6.23 1.88
N PHE A 76 -16.80 5.13 1.12
CA PHE A 76 -15.59 4.45 0.66
C PHE A 76 -15.42 4.68 -0.84
N ALA A 77 -14.34 5.36 -1.24
CA ALA A 77 -14.10 5.68 -2.64
C ALA A 77 -13.76 4.43 -3.47
N GLY A 78 -14.39 4.29 -4.63
CA GLY A 78 -14.05 3.26 -5.62
C GLY A 78 -12.65 3.44 -6.20
N LYS A 79 -12.07 2.35 -6.76
CA LYS A 79 -10.71 2.35 -7.32
C LYS A 79 -10.42 3.48 -8.30
N ASP A 80 -11.37 3.79 -9.17
CA ASP A 80 -11.21 4.84 -10.20
C ASP A 80 -11.34 6.23 -9.58
N GLN A 81 -12.19 6.41 -8.56
CA GLN A 81 -12.32 7.66 -7.83
C GLN A 81 -11.03 7.99 -7.05
N VAL A 82 -10.36 6.99 -6.48
CA VAL A 82 -9.04 7.15 -5.85
C VAL A 82 -7.98 7.55 -6.88
N ALA A 83 -7.99 6.94 -8.06
CA ALA A 83 -7.06 7.34 -9.13
C ALA A 83 -7.32 8.77 -9.63
N ASP A 84 -8.59 9.13 -9.86
CA ASP A 84 -9.01 10.47 -10.26
C ASP A 84 -8.65 11.52 -9.20
N TYR A 85 -8.77 11.18 -7.92
CA TYR A 85 -8.34 12.02 -6.80
C TYR A 85 -6.86 12.40 -6.92
N PHE A 86 -5.96 11.45 -7.18
CA PHE A 86 -4.53 11.75 -7.32
C PHE A 86 -4.19 12.52 -8.59
N GLU A 87 -4.91 12.29 -9.69
CA GLU A 87 -4.77 13.13 -10.89
C GLU A 87 -5.20 14.58 -10.62
N GLN A 88 -6.31 14.78 -9.91
CA GLN A 88 -6.76 16.11 -9.48
C GLN A 88 -5.75 16.76 -8.54
N TYR A 89 -5.16 15.98 -7.63
CA TYR A 89 -4.12 16.45 -6.72
C TYR A 89 -2.88 16.95 -7.49
N VAL A 90 -2.40 16.16 -8.45
CA VAL A 90 -1.27 16.54 -9.32
C VAL A 90 -1.56 17.84 -10.08
N ARG A 91 -2.77 18.00 -10.64
CA ARG A 91 -3.17 19.23 -11.34
C ARG A 91 -3.28 20.43 -10.39
N LYS A 92 -3.91 20.25 -9.23
CA LYS A 92 -4.14 21.31 -8.24
C LYS A 92 -2.84 21.95 -7.75
N TYR A 93 -1.80 21.14 -7.55
CA TYR A 93 -0.50 21.60 -7.05
C TYR A 93 0.55 21.76 -8.15
N ASN A 94 0.18 21.62 -9.43
CA ASN A 94 1.07 21.71 -10.58
C ASN A 94 2.35 20.86 -10.41
N LEU A 95 2.18 19.62 -9.96
CA LEU A 95 3.29 18.74 -9.64
C LEU A 95 4.01 18.30 -10.94
N PRO A 96 5.37 18.28 -10.98
CA PRO A 96 6.16 17.98 -12.17
C PRO A 96 6.19 16.46 -12.45
N VAL A 97 5.03 15.89 -12.75
CA VAL A 97 4.87 14.47 -13.06
C VAL A 97 4.90 14.25 -14.56
N ARG A 98 5.70 13.27 -15.01
CA ARG A 98 5.70 12.79 -16.39
C ARG A 98 5.38 11.30 -16.44
N THR A 99 4.33 10.99 -17.19
CA THR A 99 3.82 9.64 -17.43
C THR A 99 4.45 9.02 -18.68
N GLY A 100 4.31 7.71 -18.87
CA GLY A 100 4.87 6.98 -20.01
C GLY A 100 6.40 6.81 -19.97
N ILE A 101 7.04 7.14 -18.85
CA ILE A 101 8.50 7.08 -18.71
C ILE A 101 8.87 6.03 -17.66
N GLU A 102 9.40 4.92 -18.13
CA GLU A 102 9.92 3.85 -17.31
C GLU A 102 11.38 4.12 -16.96
N VAL A 103 11.68 4.14 -15.66
CA VAL A 103 13.06 4.07 -15.16
C VAL A 103 13.50 2.61 -15.22
N LYS A 104 14.49 2.34 -16.07
CA LYS A 104 15.02 0.99 -16.29
C LYS A 104 16.21 0.69 -15.39
N ARG A 105 17.02 1.71 -15.10
CA ARG A 105 18.25 1.54 -14.32
C ARG A 105 18.66 2.84 -13.63
N VAL A 106 19.15 2.73 -12.41
CA VAL A 106 19.77 3.80 -11.64
C VAL A 106 21.09 3.29 -11.10
N VAL A 107 22.16 4.04 -11.34
CA VAL A 107 23.50 3.70 -10.86
C VAL A 107 24.13 4.91 -10.19
N ARG A 108 24.84 4.68 -9.09
CA ARG A 108 25.69 5.69 -8.46
C ARG A 108 26.83 6.09 -9.39
N ASN A 109 27.04 7.40 -9.58
CA ASN A 109 28.18 7.90 -10.35
C ASN A 109 29.48 7.65 -9.55
N SER A 110 30.52 7.15 -10.21
CA SER A 110 31.83 6.89 -9.59
C SER A 110 32.78 8.10 -9.63
N ASP A 111 32.56 9.00 -10.60
CA ASP A 111 33.43 10.13 -10.95
C ASP A 111 32.88 11.49 -10.48
N ARG A 112 31.62 11.53 -10.05
CA ARG A 112 30.94 12.74 -9.58
C ARG A 112 29.80 12.40 -8.59
N PRO A 113 29.23 13.37 -7.89
CA PRO A 113 28.05 13.15 -7.07
C PRO A 113 26.82 12.67 -7.87
N GLY A 114 25.86 12.09 -7.15
CA GLY A 114 24.57 11.71 -7.69
C GLY A 114 24.56 10.41 -8.49
N PHE A 115 23.56 10.30 -9.35
CA PHE A 115 23.16 9.07 -10.03
C PHE A 115 22.94 9.32 -11.52
N THR A 116 23.23 8.30 -12.32
CA THR A 116 22.82 8.22 -13.72
C THR A 116 21.60 7.33 -13.82
N ILE A 117 20.56 7.82 -14.50
CA ILE A 117 19.25 7.17 -14.62
C ILE A 117 18.97 6.90 -16.09
N GLU A 118 18.81 5.63 -16.43
CA GLU A 118 18.39 5.19 -17.76
C GLU A 118 16.88 5.02 -17.80
N THR A 119 16.25 5.63 -18.79
CA THR A 119 14.81 5.52 -19.03
C THR A 119 14.54 5.03 -20.46
N ASN A 120 13.28 4.73 -20.78
CA ASN A 120 12.85 4.52 -22.17
C ASN A 120 12.94 5.78 -23.06
N GLU A 121 13.09 6.97 -22.47
CA GLU A 121 13.10 8.28 -23.16
C GLU A 121 14.48 8.98 -23.08
N GLY A 122 15.52 8.23 -22.72
CA GLY A 122 16.89 8.72 -22.62
C GLY A 122 17.48 8.72 -21.22
N VAL A 123 18.60 9.42 -21.06
CA VAL A 123 19.40 9.43 -19.81
C VAL A 123 19.22 10.73 -19.05
N ILE A 124 18.93 10.61 -17.75
CA ILE A 124 18.78 11.70 -16.78
C ILE A 124 19.88 11.59 -15.73
N ARG A 125 20.26 12.71 -15.13
CA ARG A 125 21.13 12.76 -13.95
C ARG A 125 20.38 13.36 -12.78
N ALA A 126 20.52 12.75 -11.60
CA ALA A 126 19.93 13.28 -10.38
C ALA A 126 20.90 13.25 -9.22
N ASN A 127 20.85 14.24 -8.33
CA ASN A 127 21.64 14.20 -7.09
C ASN A 127 21.05 13.20 -6.09
N ARG A 128 19.74 12.99 -6.13
CA ARG A 128 18.97 12.14 -5.22
C ARG A 128 17.91 11.35 -5.98
N VAL A 129 17.59 10.16 -5.48
CA VAL A 129 16.56 9.28 -6.02
C VAL A 129 15.64 8.82 -4.91
N VAL A 130 14.34 8.98 -5.11
CA VAL A 130 13.28 8.50 -4.22
C VAL A 130 12.55 7.36 -4.93
N ALA A 131 12.69 6.14 -4.42
CA ALA A 131 11.94 4.97 -4.86
C ALA A 131 10.54 5.00 -4.21
N ALA A 132 9.55 5.45 -4.97
CA ALA A 132 8.15 5.58 -4.58
C ALA A 132 7.23 4.59 -5.34
N THR A 133 7.77 3.40 -5.65
CA THR A 133 7.11 2.34 -6.43
C THR A 133 6.12 1.49 -5.62
N GLY A 134 5.95 1.79 -4.33
CA GLY A 134 4.98 1.14 -3.45
C GLY A 134 5.32 -0.32 -3.13
N PRO A 135 4.44 -1.01 -2.37
CA PRO A 135 4.69 -2.36 -1.89
C PRO A 135 4.10 -3.45 -2.81
N PHE A 136 3.26 -3.06 -3.77
CA PHE A 136 2.49 -3.96 -4.62
C PHE A 136 3.09 -4.10 -6.02
N GLN A 137 4.39 -4.43 -6.08
CA GLN A 137 5.15 -4.39 -7.34
C GLN A 137 5.03 -5.69 -8.13
N LYS A 138 5.22 -6.83 -7.46
CA LYS A 138 5.19 -8.15 -8.09
C LYS A 138 4.18 -9.07 -7.39
N PRO A 139 3.07 -9.43 -8.03
CA PRO A 139 2.16 -10.46 -7.50
C PRO A 139 2.92 -11.75 -7.18
N VAL A 140 2.66 -12.34 -6.01
CA VAL A 140 3.35 -13.58 -5.58
C VAL A 140 2.38 -14.73 -5.60
N ILE A 141 2.56 -15.65 -6.53
CA ILE A 141 1.94 -16.98 -6.49
C ILE A 141 2.95 -17.93 -5.82
N PRO A 142 2.61 -18.53 -4.65
CA PRO A 142 3.50 -19.41 -3.92
C PRO A 142 3.92 -20.64 -4.74
N ALA A 143 5.11 -21.19 -4.46
CA ALA A 143 5.63 -22.37 -5.13
C ALA A 143 4.77 -23.64 -4.94
N ILE A 144 3.87 -23.64 -3.95
CA ILE A 144 2.90 -24.71 -3.72
C ILE A 144 1.78 -24.74 -4.77
N ALA A 145 1.65 -23.72 -5.63
CA ALA A 145 0.62 -23.69 -6.66
C ALA A 145 0.67 -24.94 -7.56
N PRO A 146 -0.46 -25.62 -7.78
CA PRO A 146 -0.50 -26.81 -8.61
C PRO A 146 -0.13 -26.45 -10.05
N LYS A 147 0.54 -27.37 -10.75
CA LYS A 147 0.89 -27.23 -12.17
C LYS A 147 -0.16 -27.79 -13.12
N ASP A 148 -1.37 -28.05 -12.62
CA ASP A 148 -2.47 -28.60 -13.40
C ASP A 148 -3.02 -27.53 -14.36
N SER A 149 -2.92 -27.80 -15.66
CA SER A 149 -3.42 -26.91 -16.72
C SER A 149 -4.94 -26.84 -16.81
N ASN A 150 -5.66 -27.77 -16.17
CA ASN A 150 -7.12 -27.75 -16.13
C ASN A 150 -7.67 -26.78 -15.08
N LEU A 151 -6.84 -26.33 -14.13
CA LEU A 151 -7.23 -25.33 -13.14
C LEU A 151 -6.90 -23.94 -13.66
N HIS A 152 -7.91 -23.07 -13.68
CA HIS A 152 -7.69 -21.65 -13.93
C HIS A 152 -7.09 -21.00 -12.69
N GLN A 153 -5.92 -20.38 -12.81
CA GLN A 153 -5.22 -19.80 -11.67
C GLN A 153 -4.85 -18.35 -11.95
N ILE A 154 -5.26 -17.46 -11.06
CA ILE A 154 -4.95 -16.02 -11.15
C ILE A 154 -4.57 -15.46 -9.79
N HIS A 155 -3.71 -14.46 -9.78
CA HIS A 155 -3.50 -13.66 -8.58
C HIS A 155 -4.63 -12.63 -8.43
N SER A 156 -4.91 -12.18 -7.20
CA SER A 156 -5.88 -11.10 -6.93
C SER A 156 -5.60 -9.78 -7.67
N ALA A 157 -4.38 -9.62 -8.21
CA ALA A 157 -3.98 -8.46 -9.02
C ALA A 157 -4.57 -8.49 -10.43
N ALA A 158 -4.93 -9.68 -10.91
CA ALA A 158 -5.53 -9.94 -12.22
C ALA A 158 -7.00 -10.35 -12.11
N TYR A 159 -7.56 -10.39 -10.89
CA TYR A 159 -8.98 -10.61 -10.68
C TYR A 159 -9.74 -9.29 -10.92
N PHE A 160 -10.71 -9.29 -11.84
CA PHE A 160 -11.58 -8.15 -12.12
C PHE A 160 -13.03 -8.31 -11.68
N ASN A 161 -13.65 -9.47 -11.92
CA ASN A 161 -15.05 -9.75 -11.62
C ASN A 161 -15.36 -11.26 -11.70
N PRO A 162 -16.52 -11.73 -11.22
CA PRO A 162 -16.88 -13.16 -11.24
C PRO A 162 -16.99 -13.77 -12.64
N GLU A 163 -17.31 -12.97 -13.65
CA GLU A 163 -17.53 -13.41 -15.04
C GLU A 163 -16.23 -13.83 -15.74
N GLN A 164 -15.07 -13.38 -15.27
CA GLN A 164 -13.78 -13.79 -15.83
C GLN A 164 -13.43 -15.27 -15.55
N LEU A 165 -14.08 -15.87 -14.54
CA LEU A 165 -13.74 -17.21 -14.08
C LEU A 165 -14.58 -18.27 -14.81
N PRO A 166 -13.98 -19.42 -15.18
CA PRO A 166 -14.72 -20.59 -15.63
C PRO A 166 -15.84 -20.98 -14.66
N GLU A 167 -16.84 -21.69 -15.17
CA GLU A 167 -17.88 -22.26 -14.33
C GLU A 167 -17.28 -23.24 -13.30
N GLY A 168 -17.83 -23.26 -12.08
CA GLY A 168 -17.39 -24.12 -10.99
C GLY A 168 -17.19 -23.37 -9.67
N ALA A 169 -16.69 -24.12 -8.69
CA ALA A 169 -16.29 -23.61 -7.39
C ALA A 169 -14.92 -22.91 -7.47
N VAL A 170 -14.66 -22.02 -6.51
CA VAL A 170 -13.42 -21.24 -6.43
C VAL A 170 -12.74 -21.46 -5.09
N LEU A 171 -11.45 -21.78 -5.11
CA LEU A 171 -10.59 -21.74 -3.93
C LEU A 171 -9.85 -20.39 -3.88
N VAL A 172 -10.14 -19.57 -2.87
CA VAL A 172 -9.42 -18.32 -2.61
C VAL A 172 -8.36 -18.58 -1.53
N VAL A 173 -7.09 -18.38 -1.87
CA VAL A 173 -5.95 -18.63 -0.99
C VAL A 173 -5.47 -17.32 -0.37
N GLY A 174 -5.65 -17.19 0.95
CA GLY A 174 -5.30 -16.01 1.74
C GLY A 174 -6.53 -15.22 2.15
N ALA A 175 -6.67 -14.92 3.45
CA ALA A 175 -7.85 -14.30 4.05
C ALA A 175 -7.61 -12.87 4.57
N GLY A 176 -6.70 -12.13 3.94
CA GLY A 176 -6.60 -10.69 4.14
C GLY A 176 -7.74 -9.94 3.46
N SER A 177 -7.71 -8.60 3.54
CA SER A 177 -8.71 -7.72 2.92
C SER A 177 -9.08 -8.14 1.49
N SER A 178 -8.10 -8.35 0.60
CA SER A 178 -8.39 -8.76 -0.79
C SER A 178 -9.05 -10.13 -0.88
N GLY A 179 -8.54 -11.12 -0.15
CA GLY A 179 -9.07 -12.48 -0.22
C GLY A 179 -10.51 -12.58 0.28
N VAL A 180 -10.81 -11.92 1.41
CA VAL A 180 -12.18 -11.88 1.94
C VAL A 180 -13.12 -11.15 1.00
N GLN A 181 -12.75 -9.97 0.49
CA GLN A 181 -13.63 -9.19 -0.38
C GLN A 181 -13.93 -9.91 -1.70
N ILE A 182 -12.91 -10.53 -2.31
CA ILE A 182 -13.08 -11.34 -3.53
C ILE A 182 -13.92 -12.59 -3.24
N ALA A 183 -13.64 -13.30 -2.14
CA ALA A 183 -14.40 -14.49 -1.76
C ALA A 183 -15.89 -14.18 -1.52
N GLU A 184 -16.19 -13.06 -0.85
CA GLU A 184 -17.56 -12.63 -0.63
C GLU A 184 -18.26 -12.21 -1.92
N GLU A 185 -17.58 -11.49 -2.82
CA GLU A 185 -18.12 -11.14 -4.12
C GLU A 185 -18.49 -12.39 -4.94
N LEU A 186 -17.59 -13.36 -4.99
CA LEU A 186 -17.83 -14.62 -5.69
C LEU A 186 -18.99 -15.41 -5.09
N MET A 187 -19.07 -15.49 -3.76
CA MET A 187 -20.19 -16.13 -3.07
C MET A 187 -21.52 -15.44 -3.41
N ARG A 188 -21.54 -14.10 -3.41
CA ARG A 188 -22.72 -13.30 -3.78
C ARG A 188 -23.11 -13.44 -5.25
N ALA A 189 -22.13 -13.70 -6.12
CA ALA A 189 -22.36 -14.05 -7.52
C ALA A 189 -22.83 -15.50 -7.72
N GLY A 190 -23.10 -16.24 -6.63
CA GLY A 190 -23.63 -17.60 -6.67
C GLY A 190 -22.56 -18.68 -6.86
N ARG A 191 -21.28 -18.37 -6.72
CA ARG A 191 -20.20 -19.38 -6.75
C ARG A 191 -20.13 -20.10 -5.41
N GLN A 192 -19.84 -21.40 -5.47
CA GLN A 192 -19.34 -22.12 -4.29
C GLN A 192 -17.91 -21.65 -4.00
N VAL A 193 -17.64 -21.19 -2.79
CA VAL A 193 -16.34 -20.62 -2.41
C VAL A 193 -15.72 -21.38 -1.25
N TYR A 194 -14.45 -21.72 -1.42
CA TYR A 194 -13.57 -22.19 -0.36
C TYR A 194 -12.57 -21.08 -0.04
N LEU A 195 -12.49 -20.63 1.21
CA LEU A 195 -11.56 -19.57 1.63
C LEU A 195 -10.51 -20.15 2.58
N SER A 196 -9.23 -20.11 2.18
CA SER A 196 -8.11 -20.54 3.03
C SER A 196 -7.72 -19.44 4.00
N VAL A 197 -7.91 -19.70 5.30
CA VAL A 197 -7.77 -18.73 6.38
C VAL A 197 -6.46 -18.93 7.13
N GLY A 198 -5.58 -17.92 7.01
CA GLY A 198 -4.38 -17.78 7.83
C GLY A 198 -4.58 -16.81 8.99
N ALA A 199 -3.49 -16.49 9.70
CA ALA A 199 -3.51 -15.49 10.76
C ALA A 199 -3.94 -14.11 10.26
N HIS A 200 -4.86 -13.47 10.95
CA HIS A 200 -5.44 -12.18 10.58
C HIS A 200 -5.89 -11.38 11.83
N ASP A 201 -5.99 -10.06 11.66
CA ASP A 201 -6.74 -9.15 12.50
C ASP A 201 -8.11 -8.91 11.85
N ARG A 202 -9.16 -8.70 12.64
CA ARG A 202 -10.51 -8.38 12.14
C ARG A 202 -11.17 -7.27 12.95
N PRO A 203 -10.69 -6.01 12.87
CA PRO A 203 -11.28 -4.92 13.62
C PRO A 203 -12.76 -4.74 13.24
N PRO A 204 -13.60 -4.19 14.14
CA PRO A 204 -14.93 -3.73 13.77
C PRO A 204 -14.85 -2.77 12.59
N ARG A 205 -15.91 -2.68 11.78
CA ARG A 205 -16.05 -1.58 10.82
C ARG A 205 -16.27 -0.26 11.56
N ALA A 206 -17.18 -0.29 12.52
CA ALA A 206 -17.47 0.78 13.43
C ALA A 206 -17.84 0.18 14.80
N TYR A 207 -17.64 0.96 15.85
CA TYR A 207 -18.08 0.63 17.20
C TYR A 207 -18.45 1.92 17.92
N ARG A 208 -19.61 1.94 18.59
CA ARG A 208 -20.18 3.09 19.31
C ARG A 208 -20.18 4.37 18.48
N ASN A 209 -20.71 4.27 17.26
CA ASN A 209 -20.81 5.36 16.27
C ASN A 209 -19.46 5.98 15.84
N ARG A 210 -18.37 5.22 15.90
CA ARG A 210 -17.06 5.63 15.39
C ARG A 210 -16.48 4.57 14.48
N ASP A 211 -16.01 5.00 13.32
CA ASP A 211 -15.31 4.12 12.37
C ASP A 211 -13.99 3.60 12.97
N PHE A 212 -13.56 2.41 12.55
CA PHE A 212 -12.31 1.83 13.02
C PHE A 212 -11.09 2.70 12.74
N CYS A 213 -11.08 3.47 11.65
CA CYS A 213 -10.00 4.41 11.36
C CYS A 213 -9.89 5.48 12.44
N TRP A 214 -11.02 5.90 13.03
CA TRP A 214 -11.02 6.81 14.17
C TRP A 214 -10.48 6.13 15.43
N TRP A 215 -10.95 4.92 15.75
CA TRP A 215 -10.46 4.15 16.91
C TRP A 215 -8.96 3.91 16.84
N LEU A 216 -8.45 3.44 15.70
CA LEU A 216 -7.01 3.27 15.51
C LEU A 216 -6.23 4.59 15.59
N GLY A 217 -6.85 5.73 15.24
CA GLY A 217 -6.26 7.05 15.40
C GLY A 217 -6.11 7.45 16.86
N VAL A 218 -7.21 7.42 17.62
CA VAL A 218 -7.19 7.88 19.02
C VAL A 218 -6.45 6.92 19.96
N LEU A 219 -6.38 5.64 19.61
CA LEU A 219 -5.58 4.64 20.32
C LEU A 219 -4.09 4.65 19.91
N GLY A 220 -3.69 5.50 18.96
CA GLY A 220 -2.30 5.61 18.50
C GLY A 220 -1.81 4.44 17.64
N GLU A 221 -2.72 3.58 17.19
CA GLU A 221 -2.40 2.37 16.44
C GLU A 221 -1.89 2.66 15.03
N TRP A 222 -2.34 3.75 14.38
CA TRP A 222 -1.79 4.17 13.08
C TRP A 222 -0.32 4.60 13.16
N ASP A 223 0.09 5.16 14.31
CA ASP A 223 1.41 5.71 14.56
C ASP A 223 2.36 4.71 15.24
N ALA A 224 1.91 3.47 15.50
CA ALA A 224 2.77 2.42 16.05
C ALA A 224 4.01 2.21 15.16
N GLU A 225 5.21 2.42 15.72
CA GLU A 225 6.47 2.42 14.99
C GLU A 225 7.04 1.01 14.73
N ILE A 226 6.69 0.05 15.59
CA ILE A 226 7.24 -1.32 15.56
C ILE A 226 6.10 -2.32 15.46
N ALA A 227 6.17 -3.20 14.47
CA ALA A 227 5.28 -4.35 14.40
C ALA A 227 5.52 -5.27 15.59
N LYS A 228 4.46 -5.73 16.25
CA LYS A 228 4.59 -6.73 17.32
C LYS A 228 5.27 -7.98 16.73
N PRO A 229 6.31 -8.54 17.38
CA PRO A 229 7.02 -9.71 16.85
C PRO A 229 6.08 -10.85 16.48
N GLY A 230 6.28 -11.48 15.33
CA GLY A 230 5.43 -12.56 14.82
C GLY A 230 4.11 -12.09 14.20
N ARG A 231 3.89 -10.77 14.08
CA ARG A 231 2.73 -10.17 13.39
C ARG A 231 3.08 -9.44 12.10
N GLU A 232 4.31 -9.58 11.62
CA GLU A 232 4.83 -8.88 10.42
C GLU A 232 4.04 -9.25 9.15
N HIS A 233 3.41 -10.43 9.14
CA HIS A 233 2.58 -10.94 8.05
C HIS A 233 1.09 -11.03 8.38
N VAL A 234 0.68 -10.55 9.57
CA VAL A 234 -0.74 -10.53 9.94
C VAL A 234 -1.41 -9.39 9.20
N THR A 235 -2.38 -9.76 8.39
CA THR A 235 -3.19 -8.84 7.58
C THR A 235 -4.46 -8.46 8.33
N ILE A 236 -5.11 -7.38 7.89
CA ILE A 236 -6.38 -6.92 8.42
C ILE A 236 -7.48 -7.36 7.46
N ALA A 237 -8.52 -8.01 7.98
CA ALA A 237 -9.74 -8.34 7.26
C ALA A 237 -10.78 -7.22 7.49
N VAL A 238 -10.83 -6.27 6.54
CA VAL A 238 -11.77 -5.15 6.53
C VAL A 238 -12.33 -4.97 5.13
N SER A 239 -13.51 -4.38 5.04
CA SER A 239 -14.17 -4.07 3.78
C SER A 239 -14.88 -2.72 3.85
N GLY A 240 -14.69 -1.89 2.84
CA GLY A 240 -15.54 -0.73 2.56
C GLY A 240 -16.72 -1.06 1.63
N ALA A 241 -16.76 -2.28 1.07
CA ALA A 241 -17.77 -2.63 0.08
C ALA A 241 -19.19 -2.57 0.69
N ARG A 242 -20.15 -2.10 -0.11
CA ARG A 242 -21.57 -1.96 0.26
C ARG A 242 -21.80 -1.04 1.48
N GLY A 243 -21.05 0.06 1.56
CA GLY A 243 -21.15 1.01 2.67
C GLY A 243 -20.33 0.62 3.90
N GLY A 244 -19.51 -0.43 3.78
CA GLY A 244 -18.67 -0.93 4.86
C GLY A 244 -19.43 -1.81 5.85
N HIS A 245 -18.79 -2.89 6.29
CA HIS A 245 -19.35 -3.79 7.31
C HIS A 245 -18.22 -4.54 8.02
N THR A 246 -18.49 -4.98 9.24
CA THR A 246 -17.54 -5.79 10.01
C THR A 246 -17.41 -7.15 9.34
N VAL A 247 -16.18 -7.55 9.02
CA VAL A 247 -15.93 -8.90 8.51
C VAL A 247 -16.01 -9.88 9.67
N ASP A 248 -16.99 -10.78 9.61
CA ASP A 248 -17.14 -11.93 10.50
C ASP A 248 -17.09 -13.22 9.68
N PHE A 249 -16.05 -14.01 9.88
CA PHE A 249 -15.84 -15.27 9.18
C PHE A 249 -16.95 -16.29 9.46
N ARG A 250 -17.51 -16.34 10.67
CA ARG A 250 -18.66 -17.21 10.97
C ARG A 250 -19.89 -16.75 10.21
N ALA A 251 -20.13 -15.44 10.15
CA ALA A 251 -21.25 -14.90 9.38
C ALA A 251 -21.12 -15.27 7.89
N LEU A 252 -19.92 -15.12 7.31
CA LEU A 252 -19.64 -15.52 5.92
C LEU A 252 -19.86 -17.03 5.71
N ALA A 253 -19.45 -17.86 6.66
CA ALA A 253 -19.66 -19.30 6.57
C ALA A 253 -21.14 -19.70 6.66
N HIS A 254 -21.91 -19.08 7.56
CA HIS A 254 -23.36 -19.28 7.64
C HIS A 254 -24.10 -18.81 6.38
N GLN A 255 -23.51 -17.90 5.60
CA GLN A 255 -24.02 -17.47 4.29
C GLN A 255 -23.68 -18.43 3.13
N GLY A 256 -22.87 -19.46 3.37
CA GLY A 256 -22.53 -20.50 2.38
C GLY A 256 -21.05 -20.62 2.04
N MET A 257 -20.18 -19.77 2.61
CA MET A 257 -18.74 -19.88 2.41
C MET A 257 -18.17 -21.09 3.15
N THR A 258 -17.34 -21.90 2.50
CA THR A 258 -16.61 -22.95 3.20
C THR A 258 -15.24 -22.43 3.62
N LEU A 259 -15.02 -22.29 4.92
CA LEU A 259 -13.71 -21.91 5.44
C LEU A 259 -12.83 -23.15 5.58
N VAL A 260 -11.56 -23.02 5.18
CA VAL A 260 -10.55 -24.08 5.32
C VAL A 260 -9.29 -23.49 5.95
N GLY A 261 -8.46 -24.34 6.54
CA GLY A 261 -7.20 -23.92 7.15
C GLY A 261 -6.20 -23.33 6.15
N LEU A 262 -5.02 -22.96 6.65
CA LEU A 262 -3.95 -22.45 5.80
C LEU A 262 -3.54 -23.51 4.77
N THR A 263 -3.56 -23.15 3.49
CA THR A 263 -3.18 -24.05 2.38
C THR A 263 -1.71 -24.44 2.51
N GLN A 264 -1.44 -25.75 2.58
CA GLN A 264 -0.11 -26.31 2.79
C GLN A 264 0.51 -26.84 1.50
N SER A 265 -0.22 -27.64 0.73
CA SER A 265 0.27 -28.24 -0.51
C SER A 265 -0.88 -28.64 -1.44
N PHE A 266 -0.53 -28.99 -2.67
CA PHE A 266 -1.44 -29.59 -3.65
C PHE A 266 -0.79 -30.87 -4.19
N GLU A 267 -1.46 -32.01 -4.05
CA GLU A 267 -0.94 -33.31 -4.45
C GLU A 267 -2.03 -34.10 -5.19
N ASN A 268 -1.75 -34.53 -6.41
CA ASN A 268 -2.66 -35.35 -7.24
C ASN A 268 -4.11 -34.81 -7.34
N GLY A 269 -4.27 -33.49 -7.46
CA GLY A 269 -5.59 -32.83 -7.55
C GLY A 269 -6.29 -32.62 -6.19
N VAL A 270 -5.60 -32.90 -5.08
CA VAL A 270 -6.10 -32.67 -3.72
C VAL A 270 -5.35 -31.49 -3.09
N ALA A 271 -6.07 -30.50 -2.57
CA ALA A 271 -5.52 -29.44 -1.75
C ALA A 271 -5.46 -29.90 -0.28
N HIS A 272 -4.32 -29.67 0.38
CA HIS A 272 -4.12 -30.00 1.80
C HIS A 272 -4.05 -28.72 2.64
N PHE A 273 -4.71 -28.74 3.80
CA PHE A 273 -4.80 -27.60 4.71
C PHE A 273 -4.24 -27.95 6.09
N GLN A 274 -3.62 -26.96 6.74
CA GLN A 274 -3.21 -27.09 8.13
C GLN A 274 -4.42 -27.14 9.06
N ASP A 275 -4.29 -27.86 10.18
CA ASP A 275 -5.30 -27.93 11.24
C ASP A 275 -5.24 -26.69 12.17
N ASN A 276 -5.43 -25.51 11.59
CA ASN A 276 -5.31 -24.22 12.29
C ASN A 276 -6.48 -23.26 12.03
N LEU A 277 -7.53 -23.72 11.35
CA LEU A 277 -8.69 -22.88 11.02
C LEU A 277 -9.35 -22.28 12.27
N VAL A 278 -9.68 -23.13 13.24
CA VAL A 278 -10.38 -22.72 14.46
C VAL A 278 -9.52 -21.79 15.30
N GLU A 279 -8.22 -22.08 15.43
CA GLU A 279 -7.27 -21.20 16.12
C GLU A 279 -7.21 -19.82 15.45
N ASN A 280 -7.03 -19.77 14.13
CA ASN A 280 -6.91 -18.51 13.40
C ASN A 280 -8.16 -17.64 13.55
N ILE A 281 -9.36 -18.22 13.47
CA ILE A 281 -10.62 -17.48 13.62
C ILE A 281 -10.80 -16.98 15.06
N ASN A 282 -10.54 -17.83 16.06
CA ASN A 282 -10.66 -17.43 17.47
C ASN A 282 -9.68 -16.31 17.82
N ARG A 283 -8.44 -16.34 17.31
CA ARG A 283 -7.46 -15.26 17.47
C ARG A 283 -7.90 -13.96 16.80
N GLY A 284 -8.59 -14.05 15.66
CA GLY A 284 -9.24 -12.90 15.03
C GLY A 284 -10.32 -12.30 15.93
N ASP A 285 -11.16 -13.12 16.57
CA ASP A 285 -12.17 -12.66 17.52
C ASP A 285 -11.57 -12.00 18.76
N GLU A 286 -10.48 -12.57 19.28
CA GLU A 286 -9.74 -11.98 20.41
C GLU A 286 -9.18 -10.61 20.04
N ASN A 287 -8.64 -10.46 18.82
CA ASN A 287 -8.20 -9.15 18.32
C ASN A 287 -9.34 -8.14 18.24
N TYR A 288 -10.50 -8.55 17.72
CA TYR A 288 -11.68 -7.71 17.65
C TYR A 288 -12.14 -7.24 19.04
N LEU A 289 -12.31 -8.19 19.98
CA LEU A 289 -12.77 -7.90 21.35
C LEU A 289 -11.76 -7.01 22.10
N ALA A 290 -10.46 -7.25 21.93
CA ALA A 290 -9.43 -6.41 22.53
C ALA A 290 -9.49 -4.96 22.02
N LEU A 291 -9.86 -4.73 20.75
CA LEU A 291 -10.06 -3.37 20.26
C LEU A 291 -11.31 -2.72 20.89
N LEU A 292 -12.40 -3.47 21.08
CA LEU A 292 -13.59 -2.96 21.77
C LEU A 292 -13.28 -2.61 23.23
N ASP A 293 -12.50 -3.43 23.92
CA ASP A 293 -12.06 -3.18 25.30
C ASP A 293 -11.19 -1.91 25.38
N ALA A 294 -10.28 -1.72 24.43
CA ALA A 294 -9.46 -0.51 24.35
C ALA A 294 -10.30 0.74 24.05
N ALA A 295 -11.31 0.61 23.18
CA ALA A 295 -12.25 1.69 22.88
C ALA A 295 -13.10 2.08 24.10
N ASP A 296 -13.63 1.10 24.83
CA ASP A 296 -14.40 1.32 26.06
C ASP A 296 -13.53 2.00 27.14
N ALA A 297 -12.29 1.53 27.34
CA ALA A 297 -11.35 2.16 28.26
C ALA A 297 -10.99 3.60 27.84
N TYR A 298 -10.86 3.87 26.54
CA TYR A 298 -10.61 5.21 26.02
C TYR A 298 -11.81 6.15 26.28
N ILE A 299 -13.04 5.65 26.07
CA ILE A 299 -14.28 6.39 26.37
C ILE A 299 -14.32 6.80 27.84
N GLU A 300 -14.10 5.85 28.75
CA GLU A 300 -14.14 6.09 30.19
C GLU A 300 -13.07 7.10 30.62
N CYS A 301 -11.81 6.90 30.19
CA CYS A 301 -10.69 7.76 30.55
C CYS A 301 -10.84 9.20 30.03
N ASN A 302 -11.53 9.40 28.91
CA ASN A 302 -11.70 10.71 28.28
C ASN A 302 -13.08 11.33 28.48
N GLY A 303 -14.00 10.66 29.20
CA GLY A 303 -15.35 11.15 29.47
C GLY A 303 -16.18 11.38 28.20
N LEU A 304 -16.08 10.48 27.22
CA LEU A 304 -16.85 10.60 25.97
C LEU A 304 -18.29 10.12 26.14
N ASP A 305 -19.24 10.87 25.59
CA ASP A 305 -20.66 10.50 25.53
C ASP A 305 -20.96 9.76 24.22
N LEU A 306 -20.62 8.47 24.17
CA LEU A 306 -20.91 7.56 23.05
C LEU A 306 -21.88 6.46 23.52
N PRO A 307 -22.88 6.09 22.70
CA PRO A 307 -23.85 5.08 23.09
C PRO A 307 -23.21 3.70 23.30
N GLU A 308 -23.79 2.90 24.18
CA GLU A 308 -23.41 1.49 24.32
C GLU A 308 -23.83 0.68 23.09
N GLU A 309 -23.07 -0.37 22.79
CA GLU A 309 -23.34 -1.30 21.67
C GLU A 309 -23.02 -2.75 22.12
N PRO A 310 -23.78 -3.30 23.10
CA PRO A 310 -23.51 -4.62 23.67
C PRO A 310 -23.58 -5.75 22.64
N GLU A 311 -24.40 -5.61 21.60
CA GLU A 311 -24.56 -6.56 20.50
C GLU A 311 -23.25 -6.79 19.74
N ALA A 312 -22.36 -5.78 19.67
CA ALA A 312 -21.06 -5.90 19.01
C ALA A 312 -20.18 -6.99 19.62
N ARG A 313 -20.43 -7.37 20.88
CA ARG A 313 -19.70 -8.43 21.61
C ARG A 313 -20.29 -9.83 21.42
N THR A 314 -21.42 -9.94 20.73
CA THR A 314 -22.09 -11.24 20.51
C THR A 314 -21.30 -12.09 19.52
N ARG A 315 -20.95 -13.32 19.92
CA ARG A 315 -20.29 -14.30 19.05
C ARG A 315 -21.33 -15.21 18.41
N LEU A 316 -21.25 -15.38 17.09
CA LEU A 316 -22.04 -16.37 16.37
C LEU A 316 -21.60 -17.80 16.69
N ALA A 317 -22.52 -18.76 16.61
CA ALA A 317 -22.19 -20.17 16.77
C ALA A 317 -21.23 -20.64 15.68
N ASP A 318 -20.38 -21.63 16.00
CA ASP A 318 -19.45 -22.19 15.03
C ASP A 318 -20.21 -22.88 13.88
N PRO A 319 -19.90 -22.54 12.62
CA PRO A 319 -20.46 -23.21 11.45
C PRO A 319 -19.88 -24.63 11.28
N ALA A 320 -20.53 -25.45 10.46
CA ALA A 320 -20.11 -26.85 10.24
C ALA A 320 -18.65 -27.00 9.80
N CYS A 321 -18.13 -26.09 8.96
CA CYS A 321 -16.74 -26.11 8.50
C CYS A 321 -15.73 -25.75 9.59
N MET A 322 -16.16 -25.19 10.73
CA MET A 322 -15.31 -24.99 11.91
C MET A 322 -15.44 -26.14 12.91
N SER A 323 -16.63 -26.70 13.08
CA SER A 323 -16.82 -27.86 13.96
C SER A 323 -16.16 -29.11 13.39
N ASN A 324 -16.13 -29.27 12.07
CA ASN A 324 -15.46 -30.36 11.36
C ASN A 324 -14.62 -29.80 10.19
N PRO A 325 -13.43 -29.22 10.46
CA PRO A 325 -12.60 -28.61 9.43
C PRO A 325 -12.12 -29.61 8.38
N LEU A 326 -12.20 -29.23 7.10
CA LEU A 326 -11.61 -30.00 6.02
C LEU A 326 -10.08 -29.89 6.10
N GLN A 327 -9.40 -31.02 6.26
CA GLN A 327 -7.94 -31.10 6.16
C GLN A 327 -7.47 -31.33 4.71
N GLN A 328 -8.37 -31.80 3.86
CA GLN A 328 -8.10 -32.05 2.45
C GLN A 328 -9.35 -31.79 1.59
N LEU A 329 -9.14 -31.36 0.35
CA LEU A 329 -10.20 -31.10 -0.63
C LEU A 329 -9.78 -31.65 -2.00
N ASP A 330 -10.48 -32.69 -2.45
CA ASP A 330 -10.39 -33.17 -3.84
C ASP A 330 -11.04 -32.13 -4.76
N LEU A 331 -10.22 -31.41 -5.52
CA LEU A 331 -10.65 -30.24 -6.28
C LEU A 331 -11.67 -30.62 -7.36
N ALA A 332 -11.45 -31.75 -8.04
CA ALA A 332 -12.36 -32.21 -9.09
C ALA A 332 -13.72 -32.63 -8.52
N LYS A 333 -13.74 -33.39 -7.41
CA LYS A 333 -15.01 -33.79 -6.76
C LYS A 333 -15.76 -32.60 -6.17
N ALA A 334 -15.03 -31.60 -5.68
CA ALA A 334 -15.59 -30.35 -5.18
C ALA A 334 -16.03 -29.39 -6.30
N GLY A 335 -15.79 -29.74 -7.57
CA GLY A 335 -16.09 -28.89 -8.72
C GLY A 335 -15.26 -27.60 -8.77
N VAL A 336 -14.10 -27.57 -8.10
CA VAL A 336 -13.21 -26.40 -8.11
C VAL A 336 -12.54 -26.31 -9.48
N SER A 337 -12.87 -25.26 -10.22
CA SER A 337 -12.27 -24.97 -11.53
C SER A 337 -11.24 -23.84 -11.46
N SER A 338 -11.29 -23.03 -10.40
CA SER A 338 -10.46 -21.84 -10.26
C SER A 338 -9.78 -21.71 -8.90
N ILE A 339 -8.53 -21.23 -8.90
CA ILE A 339 -7.81 -20.81 -7.70
C ILE A 339 -7.45 -19.33 -7.83
N ILE A 340 -7.83 -18.54 -6.81
CA ILE A 340 -7.41 -17.14 -6.69
C ILE A 340 -6.34 -17.03 -5.61
N TRP A 341 -5.17 -16.55 -5.99
CA TRP A 341 -4.06 -16.28 -5.10
C TRP A 341 -4.16 -14.87 -4.54
N ALA A 342 -4.68 -14.72 -3.33
CA ALA A 342 -4.70 -13.48 -2.55
C ALA A 342 -3.51 -13.44 -1.56
N THR A 343 -2.34 -13.83 -2.06
CA THR A 343 -1.13 -14.16 -1.28
C THR A 343 -0.12 -13.02 -1.18
N GLY A 344 -0.51 -11.83 -1.60
CA GLY A 344 0.28 -10.61 -1.42
C GLY A 344 1.31 -10.39 -2.54
N TYR A 345 2.28 -9.53 -2.25
CA TYR A 345 3.20 -9.01 -3.26
C TYR A 345 4.63 -9.04 -2.75
N GLY A 346 5.56 -9.20 -3.69
CA GLY A 346 6.97 -8.94 -3.52
C GLY A 346 7.34 -7.55 -4.03
N VAL A 347 8.54 -7.12 -3.65
CA VAL A 347 9.18 -5.91 -4.15
C VAL A 347 10.25 -6.27 -5.16
N ASP A 348 10.50 -5.38 -6.12
CA ASP A 348 11.55 -5.51 -7.12
C ASP A 348 12.29 -4.16 -7.28
N PHE A 349 13.46 -4.09 -6.67
CA PHE A 349 14.36 -2.93 -6.78
C PHE A 349 15.57 -3.22 -7.66
N SER A 350 15.52 -4.23 -8.54
CA SER A 350 16.65 -4.59 -9.42
C SER A 350 17.10 -3.46 -10.35
N TRP A 351 16.21 -2.52 -10.66
CA TRP A 351 16.51 -1.30 -11.40
C TRP A 351 17.39 -0.31 -10.62
N LEU A 352 17.45 -0.40 -9.29
CA LEU A 352 18.20 0.50 -8.42
C LEU A 352 19.52 -0.16 -7.96
N GLN A 353 20.60 0.08 -8.69
CA GLN A 353 21.90 -0.58 -8.49
C GLN A 353 22.76 0.20 -7.49
N VAL A 354 22.45 0.06 -6.20
CA VAL A 354 23.11 0.77 -5.09
C VAL A 354 23.31 -0.14 -3.86
N ASP A 355 24.24 0.21 -2.97
CA ASP A 355 24.54 -0.58 -1.76
C ASP A 355 23.59 -0.27 -0.60
N THR A 356 22.34 -0.72 -0.73
CA THR A 356 21.33 -0.50 0.33
C THR A 356 20.36 -1.66 0.54
N PHE A 357 20.55 -2.81 -0.08
CA PHE A 357 19.65 -3.96 0.03
C PHE A 357 20.24 -5.09 0.87
N ASP A 358 19.40 -5.81 1.59
CA ASP A 358 19.79 -7.06 2.24
C ASP A 358 19.88 -8.23 1.24
N ALA A 359 20.26 -9.41 1.73
CA ALA A 359 20.39 -10.62 0.91
C ALA A 359 19.07 -11.08 0.24
N ASN A 360 17.92 -10.59 0.71
CA ASN A 360 16.60 -10.89 0.16
C ASN A 360 16.08 -9.76 -0.75
N GLY A 361 16.91 -8.74 -1.04
CA GLY A 361 16.53 -7.58 -1.85
C GLY A 361 15.64 -6.58 -1.13
N LYS A 362 15.52 -6.66 0.21
CA LYS A 362 14.76 -5.67 0.99
C LYS A 362 15.62 -4.43 1.25
N PRO A 363 15.06 -3.23 1.10
CA PRO A 363 15.81 -2.00 1.34
C PRO A 363 16.11 -1.81 2.83
N GLN A 364 17.38 -1.58 3.14
CA GLN A 364 17.86 -1.13 4.44
C GLN A 364 17.72 0.40 4.53
N HIS A 365 16.89 0.86 5.45
CA HIS A 365 16.63 2.28 5.62
C HIS A 365 16.26 2.61 7.07
N GLN A 366 16.38 3.87 7.44
CA GLN A 366 15.78 4.45 8.64
C GLN A 366 14.67 5.42 8.22
N ARG A 367 13.40 5.06 8.45
CA ARG A 367 12.23 5.89 8.10
C ARG A 367 12.25 6.42 6.65
N GLY A 368 12.65 5.57 5.71
CA GLY A 368 12.77 5.90 4.29
C GLY A 368 14.09 6.53 3.86
N VAL A 369 15.02 6.85 4.77
CA VAL A 369 16.39 7.27 4.42
C VAL A 369 17.28 6.03 4.27
N ALA A 370 17.76 5.78 3.05
CA ALA A 370 18.57 4.60 2.74
C ALA A 370 19.98 4.69 3.34
N ARG A 371 20.68 3.54 3.37
CA ARG A 371 22.12 3.51 3.70
C ARG A 371 22.96 4.22 2.64
N GLU A 372 22.62 4.03 1.36
CA GLU A 372 23.25 4.76 0.25
C GLU A 372 22.86 6.25 0.30
N PRO A 373 23.83 7.18 0.45
CA PRO A 373 23.52 8.61 0.54
C PRO A 373 22.86 9.13 -0.73
N GLY A 374 21.69 9.78 -0.56
CA GLY A 374 20.91 10.33 -1.66
C GLY A 374 19.84 9.37 -2.21
N VAL A 375 19.73 8.16 -1.67
CA VAL A 375 18.63 7.23 -1.97
C VAL A 375 17.58 7.28 -0.84
N TYR A 376 16.32 7.23 -1.23
CA TYR A 376 15.19 7.24 -0.31
C TYR A 376 14.11 6.26 -0.76
N PHE A 377 13.32 5.75 0.19
CA PHE A 377 12.20 4.84 -0.04
C PHE A 377 10.92 5.41 0.54
N LEU A 378 9.81 5.27 -0.18
CA LEU A 378 8.48 5.67 0.29
C LEU A 378 7.40 4.67 -0.09
N GLY A 379 6.36 4.59 0.75
CA GLY A 379 5.19 3.72 0.55
C GLY A 379 5.42 2.25 0.91
N LEU A 380 6.52 1.90 1.57
CA LEU A 380 6.73 0.54 2.09
C LEU A 380 5.86 0.28 3.32
N PRO A 381 5.44 -0.97 3.57
CA PRO A 381 4.74 -1.32 4.80
C PRO A 381 5.70 -1.13 5.97
N TRP A 382 5.22 -0.55 7.07
CA TRP A 382 6.04 -0.28 8.26
C TRP A 382 7.32 0.52 7.97
N LEU A 383 7.29 1.44 6.99
CA LEU A 383 8.43 2.30 6.66
C LEU A 383 8.88 3.13 7.87
N SER A 384 7.92 3.77 8.53
CA SER A 384 8.11 4.44 9.83
C SER A 384 7.04 4.05 10.85
N ARG A 385 5.87 3.58 10.40
CA ARG A 385 4.72 3.26 11.24
C ARG A 385 3.78 2.28 10.56
N ARG A 386 2.81 1.74 11.31
CA ARG A 386 1.73 0.88 10.80
C ARG A 386 1.03 1.48 9.58
N GLY A 387 0.74 2.78 9.63
CA GLY A 387 0.09 3.56 8.57
C GLY A 387 0.88 3.77 7.27
N SER A 388 2.19 3.45 7.21
CA SER A 388 3.10 3.94 6.15
C SER A 388 2.70 3.63 4.70
N SER A 389 2.10 2.47 4.44
CA SER A 389 1.67 2.08 3.09
C SER A 389 0.26 2.56 2.71
N PHE A 390 -0.46 3.19 3.64
CA PHE A 390 -1.82 3.72 3.41
C PHE A 390 -1.76 5.18 2.94
N ILE A 391 -2.86 5.67 2.35
CA ILE A 391 -2.95 7.02 1.78
C ILE A 391 -2.62 8.08 2.85
N TRP A 392 -3.22 7.99 4.03
CA TRP A 392 -2.95 8.94 5.11
C TRP A 392 -1.48 8.89 5.58
N GLY A 393 -0.96 7.69 5.87
CA GLY A 393 0.36 7.55 6.48
C GLY A 393 1.53 7.86 5.54
N VAL A 394 1.41 7.53 4.25
CA VAL A 394 2.49 7.81 3.29
C VAL A 394 2.75 9.31 3.13
N TRP A 395 1.73 10.15 3.35
CA TRP A 395 1.88 11.60 3.34
C TRP A 395 2.83 12.08 4.45
N HIS A 396 2.68 11.54 5.66
CA HIS A 396 3.55 11.86 6.80
C HIS A 396 5.00 11.38 6.59
N ASP A 397 5.18 10.22 5.97
CA ASP A 397 6.51 9.70 5.61
C ASP A 397 7.18 10.57 4.54
N ALA A 398 6.43 10.96 3.51
CA ALA A 398 6.91 11.88 2.48
C ALA A 398 7.35 13.23 3.07
N LYS A 399 6.60 13.77 4.03
CA LYS A 399 6.98 14.99 4.76
C LYS A 399 8.34 14.84 5.44
N HIS A 400 8.58 13.73 6.12
CA HIS A 400 9.84 13.45 6.80
C HIS A 400 11.01 13.37 5.81
N VAL A 401 10.86 12.57 4.76
CA VAL A 401 11.90 12.37 3.74
C VAL A 401 12.20 13.68 3.00
N ALA A 402 11.19 14.44 2.61
CA ALA A 402 11.38 15.74 1.95
C ALA A 402 12.08 16.76 2.87
N GLY A 403 11.73 16.79 4.16
CA GLY A 403 12.42 17.60 5.16
C GLY A 403 13.89 17.21 5.30
N HIS A 404 14.21 15.91 5.34
CA HIS A 404 15.58 15.43 5.34
C HIS A 404 16.35 15.87 4.08
N ILE A 405 15.74 15.75 2.90
CA ILE A 405 16.35 16.21 1.64
C ILE A 405 16.65 17.71 1.67
N ALA A 406 15.70 18.54 2.13
CA ALA A 406 15.90 19.98 2.27
C ALA A 406 17.05 20.32 3.23
N THR A 407 17.12 19.65 4.38
CA THR A 407 18.23 19.82 5.34
C THR A 407 19.58 19.46 4.72
N GLN A 408 19.67 18.33 3.99
CA GLN A 408 20.90 17.94 3.30
C GLN A 408 21.31 18.96 2.22
N ARG A 409 20.36 19.57 1.52
CA ARG A 409 20.63 20.64 0.57
C ARG A 409 21.24 21.87 1.26
N THR A 410 20.74 22.24 2.44
CA THR A 410 21.31 23.34 3.23
C THR A 410 22.77 23.07 3.59
N TYR A 411 23.10 21.85 4.01
CA TYR A 411 24.49 21.49 4.30
C TYR A 411 25.40 21.55 3.07
N LEU A 412 24.93 21.06 1.91
CA LEU A 412 25.72 21.10 0.67
C LEU A 412 25.86 22.51 0.07
N ALA A 413 24.90 23.38 0.35
CA ALA A 413 24.93 24.79 -0.06
C ALA A 413 25.80 25.65 0.86
N TYR A 414 26.31 25.10 1.97
CA TYR A 414 27.18 25.84 2.87
C TYR A 414 28.41 26.36 2.11
N ARG A 415 28.65 27.66 2.28
CA ARG A 415 29.85 28.36 1.85
C ARG A 415 30.50 28.96 3.08
N ASP A 416 31.82 28.96 3.15
CA ASP A 416 32.52 29.70 4.20
C ASP A 416 32.45 31.22 3.95
N ARG A 417 33.07 32.01 4.83
CA ARG A 417 33.03 33.47 4.74
C ARG A 417 33.68 33.99 3.45
N GLU A 418 34.84 33.47 3.11
CA GLU A 418 35.63 33.93 1.96
C GLU A 418 34.90 33.63 0.64
N GLN A 419 34.30 32.44 0.54
CA GLN A 419 33.47 32.03 -0.59
C GLN A 419 32.25 32.94 -0.76
N ARG A 420 31.56 33.31 0.34
CA ARG A 420 30.42 34.24 0.28
C ARG A 420 30.83 35.63 -0.18
N GLU A 421 31.93 36.16 0.34
CA GLU A 421 32.45 37.48 -0.05
C GLU A 421 32.85 37.50 -1.54
N ALA A 422 33.39 36.40 -2.07
CA ALA A 422 33.71 36.25 -3.49
C ALA A 422 32.45 36.19 -4.38
N ASP A 423 31.43 35.42 -3.99
CA ASP A 423 30.17 35.30 -4.73
C ASP A 423 29.43 36.65 -4.83
N GLU A 424 29.43 37.44 -3.74
CA GLU A 424 28.85 38.79 -3.71
C GLU A 424 29.58 39.76 -4.65
N GLN A 425 30.93 39.72 -4.68
CA GLN A 425 31.72 40.53 -5.61
C GLN A 425 31.47 40.15 -7.06
N GLN A 426 31.36 38.85 -7.37
CA GLN A 426 31.06 38.37 -8.71
C GLN A 426 29.64 38.77 -9.15
N THR A 427 28.66 38.67 -8.25
CA THR A 427 27.27 39.11 -8.51
C THR A 427 27.20 40.61 -8.78
N ASN A 428 27.93 41.42 -7.99
CA ASN A 428 28.02 42.86 -8.17
C ASN A 428 28.76 43.27 -9.44
N MET A 429 29.74 42.49 -9.91
CA MET A 429 30.36 42.70 -11.21
C MET A 429 29.39 42.40 -12.37
N ILE A 430 28.65 41.29 -12.31
CA ILE A 430 27.71 40.90 -13.36
C ILE A 430 26.55 41.91 -13.47
N SER A 431 26.04 42.40 -12.34
CA SER A 431 24.99 43.43 -12.34
C SER A 431 25.49 44.75 -12.93
N ASN A 432 26.71 45.18 -12.59
CA ASN A 432 27.30 46.42 -13.14
C ASN A 432 27.61 46.36 -14.64
N VAL A 433 28.00 45.20 -15.18
CA VAL A 433 28.21 45.01 -16.62
C VAL A 433 26.88 45.02 -17.38
N SER A 434 25.79 44.54 -16.76
CA SER A 434 24.45 44.54 -17.34
C SER A 434 23.86 45.96 -17.47
N THR A 435 24.21 46.88 -16.57
CA THR A 435 23.80 48.30 -16.62
C THR A 435 24.59 49.12 -17.65
N LEU A 436 25.82 48.70 -18.00
CA LEU A 436 26.66 49.39 -18.98
C LEU A 436 26.36 49.02 -20.44
N GLY A 437 25.59 47.96 -20.70
CA GLY A 437 25.17 47.52 -22.04
C GLY A 437 23.80 48.05 -22.52
N ALA A 438 23.14 48.91 -21.74
CA ALA A 438 21.81 49.45 -22.03
C ALA A 438 21.81 50.94 -22.44
N HIS A 439 22.96 51.48 -22.85
CA HIS A 439 23.10 52.86 -23.33
C HIS A 439 23.70 52.95 -24.72
#